data_AF-A0A8K0P8D2-F1
#
_entry.id   AF-A0A8K0P8D2-F1
#
_cell.length_a   1.000
_cell.length_b   1.000
_cell.length_c   1.000
_cell.angle_alpha   90.00
_cell.angle_beta   90.00
_cell.angle_gamma   90.00
#
_symmetry.space_group_name_H-M   'P 1'
#
loop_
_entity.id
_entity.type
_entity.pdbx_description
1 polymer ?
#
loop_
_entity_poly.entity_id
_entity_poly.type
_entity_poly.pdbx_seq_one_letter_code
_entity_poly.pdbx_strand_id
1 'polypeptide(L)'
;MSIIPEEEYILRGADGSMVLHKGEEPFQMEPDNFCVDYAVDLDRYVVYHCSNVSNINEEPDSLPSICTTIIYIIYPIGIFTSIIFLIITLFVYAYIPELRNLHGKCLLCHIASLLTAYVFLVLVQVLGFVIPGDACHAAAFVIYFAFLSTFLWLNIMCIDMCIAFRSATTVPLEVLPI
;
A
#
# COMPACT_ATOMS: atom_id res chain seq x y z
N MET A 1 -17.59 4.78 3.87
CA MET A 1 -17.49 3.63 4.78
C MET A 1 -17.79 4.16 6.17
N SER A 2 -18.97 3.85 6.70
CA SER A 2 -19.43 4.32 8.02
C SER A 2 -19.19 3.23 9.06
N ILE A 3 -18.69 3.61 10.23
CA ILE A 3 -18.45 2.72 11.37
C ILE A 3 -19.75 2.64 12.17
N ILE A 4 -20.23 1.43 12.44
CA ILE A 4 -21.39 1.21 13.30
C ILE A 4 -20.88 0.80 14.69
N PRO A 5 -21.26 1.50 15.77
CA PRO A 5 -20.84 1.15 17.13
C PRO A 5 -21.48 -0.17 17.60
N GLU A 6 -20.76 -0.90 18.46
CA GLU A 6 -21.12 -2.24 18.98
C GLU A 6 -22.45 -2.28 19.74
N GLU A 7 -22.91 -1.14 20.28
CA GLU A 7 -24.18 -1.03 20.98
C GLU A 7 -25.40 -1.02 20.04
N GLU A 8 -25.19 -0.84 18.74
CA GLU A 8 -26.26 -0.65 17.76
C GLU A 8 -26.54 -1.89 16.89
N TYR A 9 -25.79 -2.99 17.05
CA TYR A 9 -25.98 -4.21 16.25
C TYR A 9 -25.90 -5.52 17.06
N ILE A 10 -26.62 -6.54 16.58
CA ILE A 10 -26.50 -7.92 17.06
C ILE A 10 -26.15 -8.83 15.88
N LEU A 11 -25.08 -9.61 16.02
CA LEU A 11 -24.70 -10.65 15.05
C LEU A 11 -25.46 -11.94 15.35
N ARG A 12 -26.24 -12.40 14.39
CA ARG A 12 -27.03 -13.64 14.54
C ARG A 12 -26.19 -14.82 14.06
N GLY A 13 -25.64 -15.58 15.00
CA GLY A 13 -24.69 -16.68 14.71
C GLY A 13 -25.26 -17.89 13.97
N ALA A 14 -26.59 -17.97 13.75
CA ALA A 14 -27.23 -19.08 13.06
C ALA A 14 -27.24 -18.91 11.52
N ASP A 15 -27.32 -17.67 11.05
CA ASP A 15 -27.47 -17.28 9.64
C ASP A 15 -26.40 -16.26 9.20
N GLY A 16 -25.55 -15.79 10.12
CA GLY A 16 -24.48 -14.82 9.83
C GLY A 16 -25.00 -13.42 9.50
N SER A 17 -26.29 -13.17 9.69
CA SER A 17 -26.91 -11.87 9.44
C SER A 17 -26.67 -10.91 10.60
N MET A 18 -26.62 -9.62 10.30
CA MET A 18 -26.53 -8.57 11.31
C MET A 18 -27.87 -7.87 11.44
N VAL A 19 -28.32 -7.64 12.67
CA VAL A 19 -29.53 -6.88 12.98
C VAL A 19 -29.13 -5.55 13.60
N LEU A 20 -29.49 -4.44 12.96
CA LEU A 20 -29.33 -3.09 13.49
C LEU A 20 -30.54 -2.73 14.35
N HIS A 21 -30.28 -2.25 15.56
CA HIS A 21 -31.31 -1.81 16.52
C HIS A 21 -31.52 -0.28 16.53
N LYS A 22 -30.96 0.44 15.55
CA LYS A 22 -31.10 1.90 15.41
C LYS A 22 -32.36 2.25 14.60
N GLY A 23 -33.51 2.40 15.26
CA GLY A 23 -34.77 2.83 14.65
C GLY A 23 -36.02 2.12 15.19
N GLU A 24 -37.18 2.49 14.66
CA GLU A 24 -38.50 1.98 15.06
C GLU A 24 -38.74 0.52 14.61
N GLU A 25 -37.96 0.00 13.64
CA GLU A 25 -37.93 -1.41 13.26
C GLU A 25 -36.49 -1.94 13.09
N PRO A 26 -36.21 -3.20 13.52
CA PRO A 26 -34.90 -3.81 13.37
C PRO A 26 -34.58 -4.12 11.90
N PHE A 27 -33.49 -3.55 11.38
CA PHE A 27 -33.06 -3.79 9.99
C PHE A 27 -32.10 -4.98 9.94
N GLN A 28 -32.45 -6.01 9.16
CA GLN A 28 -31.62 -7.19 8.95
C GLN A 28 -30.78 -7.04 7.68
N MET A 29 -29.45 -7.12 7.83
CA MET A 29 -28.50 -7.12 6.71
C MET A 29 -27.97 -8.53 6.44
N GLU A 30 -27.94 -8.87 5.16
CA GLU A 30 -27.30 -10.08 4.65
C GLU A 30 -25.76 -9.99 4.82
N PRO A 31 -25.06 -11.11 5.09
CA PRO A 31 -23.61 -11.15 5.33
C PRO A 31 -22.73 -10.48 4.26
N ASP A 32 -23.20 -10.37 3.02
CA ASP A 32 -22.41 -9.78 1.92
C ASP A 32 -22.33 -8.24 1.95
N ASN A 33 -23.16 -7.58 2.77
CA ASN A 33 -23.28 -6.11 2.79
C ASN A 33 -22.50 -5.41 3.91
N PHE A 34 -21.83 -6.19 4.77
CA PHE A 34 -21.03 -5.64 5.87
C PHE A 34 -19.72 -6.40 6.04
N CYS A 35 -18.72 -5.72 6.58
CA CYS A 35 -17.44 -6.32 6.94
C CYS A 35 -17.18 -6.05 8.42
N VAL A 36 -16.77 -7.08 9.15
CA VAL A 36 -16.37 -6.94 10.56
C VAL A 36 -14.85 -6.98 10.62
N ASP A 37 -14.26 -5.96 11.23
CA ASP A 37 -12.83 -5.92 11.51
C ASP A 37 -12.61 -5.68 13.01
N TYR A 38 -11.45 -6.07 13.53
CA TYR A 38 -11.08 -5.78 14.92
C TYR A 38 -10.21 -4.53 14.96
N ALA A 39 -10.78 -3.45 15.48
CA ALA A 39 -10.06 -2.18 15.63
C ALA A 39 -9.14 -2.26 16.84
N VAL A 40 -7.85 -2.53 16.60
CA VAL A 40 -6.81 -2.62 17.64
C VAL A 40 -6.74 -1.35 18.50
N ASP A 41 -6.97 -0.17 17.90
CA ASP A 41 -6.96 1.12 18.61
C ASP A 41 -8.13 1.30 19.58
N LEU A 42 -9.24 0.59 19.36
CA LEU A 42 -10.48 0.72 20.13
C LEU A 42 -10.77 -0.51 20.98
N ASP A 43 -9.92 -1.54 20.91
CA ASP A 43 -10.08 -2.85 21.57
C ASP A 43 -11.49 -3.45 21.39
N ARG A 44 -12.06 -3.29 20.19
CA ARG A 44 -13.43 -3.74 19.89
C ARG A 44 -13.62 -4.12 18.42
N TYR A 45 -14.63 -4.94 18.17
CA TYR A 45 -15.06 -5.22 16.81
C TYR A 45 -15.80 -4.01 16.25
N VAL A 46 -15.45 -3.62 15.02
CA VAL A 46 -16.11 -2.56 14.28
C VAL A 46 -16.74 -3.15 13.04
N VAL A 47 -17.98 -2.75 12.77
CA VAL A 47 -18.68 -3.15 11.56
C VAL A 47 -18.64 -2.00 10.58
N TYR A 48 -18.16 -2.31 9.38
CA TYR A 48 -18.17 -1.43 8.24
C TYR A 48 -19.29 -1.83 7.29
N HIS A 49 -20.16 -0.87 7.00
CA HIS A 49 -21.20 -1.07 5.99
C HIS A 49 -20.69 -0.69 4.60
N CYS A 50 -20.88 -1.58 3.62
CA CYS A 50 -20.66 -1.31 2.21
C CYS A 50 -21.84 -0.51 1.65
N SER A 51 -21.87 0.80 1.96
CA SER A 51 -22.90 1.67 1.39
C SER A 51 -22.52 2.10 -0.02
N ASN A 52 -23.33 1.72 -1.00
CA ASN A 52 -23.29 2.30 -2.34
C ASN A 52 -23.67 3.79 -2.19
N VAL A 53 -22.78 4.70 -2.58
CA VAL A 53 -22.91 6.15 -2.39
C VAL A 53 -24.10 6.69 -3.19
N SER A 54 -25.31 6.56 -2.66
CA SER A 54 -26.49 7.23 -3.21
C SER A 54 -27.34 7.95 -2.17
N ASN A 55 -27.02 7.89 -0.87
CA ASN A 55 -27.68 8.72 0.15
C ASN A 55 -26.71 9.08 1.27
N ILE A 56 -26.09 10.27 1.16
CA ILE A 56 -25.22 10.85 2.19
C ILE A 56 -26.12 11.65 3.12
N ASN A 57 -26.44 11.09 4.28
CA ASN A 57 -26.64 11.83 5.51
C ASN A 57 -25.61 11.27 6.49
N GLU A 58 -24.39 11.80 6.43
CA GLU A 58 -23.29 11.44 7.33
C GLU A 58 -23.51 12.11 8.69
N GLU A 59 -23.75 11.31 9.73
CA GLU A 59 -23.52 11.72 11.11
C GLU A 59 -22.13 11.18 11.53
N PRO A 60 -21.18 12.03 11.93
CA PRO A 60 -19.79 11.65 12.11
C PRO A 60 -19.54 11.08 13.53
N ASP A 61 -19.99 9.86 13.78
CA ASP A 61 -19.79 9.21 15.09
C ASP A 61 -18.56 8.29 15.09
N SER A 62 -17.39 8.90 15.13
CA SER A 62 -16.24 8.40 15.91
C SER A 62 -15.12 9.43 15.85
N LEU A 63 -14.76 10.03 16.98
CA LEU A 63 -13.59 10.90 17.11
C LEU A 63 -12.35 10.11 16.66
N PRO A 64 -11.70 10.43 15.53
CA PRO A 64 -10.53 9.69 15.10
C PRO A 64 -9.43 9.88 16.14
N SER A 65 -8.74 8.79 16.49
CA SER A 65 -7.55 8.91 17.33
C SER A 65 -6.55 9.86 16.64
N ILE A 66 -5.83 10.66 17.42
CA ILE A 66 -4.81 11.57 16.90
C ILE A 66 -3.79 10.79 16.05
N CYS A 67 -3.46 9.55 16.44
CA CYS A 67 -2.58 8.66 15.68
C CYS A 67 -3.12 8.35 14.28
N THR A 68 -4.41 8.02 14.16
CA THR A 68 -5.03 7.67 12.87
C THR A 68 -5.03 8.86 11.91
N THR A 69 -5.31 10.06 12.43
CA THR A 69 -5.31 11.30 11.63
C THR A 69 -3.92 11.65 11.11
N ILE A 70 -2.89 11.49 11.96
CA ILE A 70 -1.49 11.74 11.59
C ILE A 70 -1.04 10.78 10.48
N ILE A 71 -1.34 9.48 10.61
CA ILE A 71 -0.97 8.48 9.59
C ILE A 71 -1.65 8.77 8.26
N TYR A 72 -2.94 9.16 8.29
CA TYR A 72 -3.72 9.44 7.09
C TYR A 72 -3.22 10.65 6.30
N ILE A 73 -2.55 11.61 6.96
CA ILE A 73 -1.98 12.80 6.31
C ILE A 73 -0.53 12.54 5.88
N ILE A 74 0.30 11.97 6.75
CA ILE A 74 1.73 11.82 6.49
C ILE A 74 1.99 10.79 5.40
N TYR A 75 1.24 9.68 5.39
CA TYR A 75 1.43 8.60 4.44
C TYR A 75 1.29 9.03 2.97
N PRO A 76 0.18 9.68 2.53
CA PRO A 76 0.04 10.10 1.14
C PRO A 76 1.09 11.16 0.75
N ILE A 77 1.42 12.09 1.66
CA ILE A 77 2.47 13.10 1.41
C ILE A 77 3.83 12.42 1.20
N GLY A 78 4.17 11.44 2.05
CA GLY A 78 5.40 10.66 1.96
C GLY A 78 5.50 9.88 0.65
N ILE A 79 4.42 9.24 0.22
CA ILE A 79 4.38 8.53 -1.06
C ILE A 79 4.52 9.48 -2.25
N PHE A 80 3.77 10.59 -2.25
CA PHE A 80 3.83 11.56 -3.36
C PHE A 80 5.22 12.16 -3.51
N THR A 81 5.84 12.53 -2.39
CA THR A 81 7.22 13.03 -2.35
C THR A 81 8.18 11.97 -2.89
N SER A 82 8.04 10.72 -2.46
CA SER A 82 8.87 9.61 -2.92
C SER A 82 8.77 9.38 -4.43
N ILE A 83 7.56 9.44 -5.00
CA ILE A 83 7.34 9.31 -6.45
C ILE A 83 8.12 10.37 -7.22
N ILE A 84 8.06 11.64 -6.78
CA ILE A 84 8.78 12.74 -7.44
C ILE A 84 10.29 12.47 -7.45
N PHE A 85 10.86 12.11 -6.30
CA PHE A 85 12.28 11.79 -6.19
C PHE A 85 12.68 10.57 -7.05
N LEU A 86 11.83 9.54 -7.13
CA LEU A 86 12.08 8.36 -7.97
C LEU A 86 12.07 8.71 -9.46
N ILE A 87 11.15 9.56 -9.92
CA ILE A 87 11.10 10.03 -11.31
C ILE A 87 12.36 10.83 -11.65
N ILE A 88 12.78 11.75 -10.77
CA ILE A 88 14.02 12.51 -10.97
C ILE A 88 15.21 11.56 -11.07
N THR A 89 15.30 10.57 -10.18
CA THR A 89 16.39 9.58 -10.19
C THR A 89 16.39 8.79 -11.49
N LEU A 90 15.23 8.31 -11.95
CA LEU A 90 15.09 7.59 -13.22
C LEU A 90 15.57 8.46 -14.39
N PHE A 91 15.17 9.73 -14.42
CA PHE A 91 15.58 10.67 -15.45
C PHE A 91 17.09 10.92 -15.48
N VAL A 92 17.70 11.15 -14.32
CA VAL A 92 19.17 11.36 -14.20
C VAL A 92 19.93 10.12 -14.68
N TYR A 93 19.53 8.92 -14.25
CA TYR A 93 20.17 7.68 -14.66
C TYR A 93 19.92 7.32 -16.14
N ALA A 94 18.81 7.77 -16.74
CA ALA A 94 18.55 7.62 -18.16
C ALA A 94 19.36 8.60 -19.02
N TYR A 95 19.56 9.83 -18.54
CA TYR A 95 20.25 10.90 -19.27
C TYR A 95 21.78 10.74 -19.28
N ILE A 96 22.37 10.12 -18.26
CA ILE A 96 23.82 9.92 -18.19
C ILE A 96 24.18 8.54 -18.79
N PRO A 97 24.59 8.47 -20.07
CA PRO A 97 24.91 7.20 -20.72
C PRO A 97 26.10 6.48 -20.08
N GLU A 98 26.98 7.21 -19.40
CA GLU A 98 28.15 6.67 -18.70
C GLU A 98 27.80 5.82 -17.46
N LEU A 99 26.58 5.98 -16.89
CA LEU A 99 26.10 5.14 -15.79
C LEU A 99 25.32 3.91 -16.25
N ARG A 100 25.14 3.67 -17.57
CA ARG A 100 24.42 2.49 -18.12
C ARG A 100 25.23 1.19 -18.09
N ASN A 101 26.13 1.06 -17.12
CA ASN A 101 26.78 -0.21 -16.80
C ASN A 101 25.73 -1.22 -16.30
N LEU A 102 26.08 -2.52 -16.26
CA LEU A 102 25.18 -3.58 -15.75
C LEU A 102 24.54 -3.20 -14.41
N HIS A 103 25.33 -2.58 -13.52
CA HIS A 103 24.89 -2.04 -12.24
C HIS A 103 23.75 -1.00 -12.37
N GLY A 104 23.91 -0.01 -13.26
CA GLY A 104 22.90 1.03 -13.49
C GLY A 104 21.59 0.50 -14.09
N LYS A 105 21.65 -0.57 -14.89
CA LYS A 105 20.45 -1.25 -15.39
C LYS A 105 19.66 -1.94 -14.28
N CYS A 106 20.34 -2.65 -13.37
CA CYS A 106 19.68 -3.27 -12.22
C CYS A 106 19.02 -2.21 -11.31
N LEU A 107 19.72 -1.09 -11.08
CA LEU A 107 19.17 0.03 -10.32
C LEU A 107 17.95 0.66 -11.00
N LEU A 108 17.98 0.84 -12.32
CA LEU A 108 16.82 1.36 -13.07
C LEU A 108 15.61 0.43 -12.96
N CYS A 109 15.80 -0.89 -13.04
CA CYS A 109 14.72 -1.86 -12.85
C CYS A 109 14.14 -1.81 -11.43
N HIS A 110 14.99 -1.68 -10.41
CA HIS A 110 14.57 -1.52 -9.02
C HIS A 110 13.73 -0.25 -8.81
N ILE A 111 14.21 0.89 -9.33
CA ILE A 111 13.49 2.17 -9.23
C ILE A 111 12.18 2.11 -9.99
N ALA A 112 12.15 1.48 -11.18
CA ALA A 112 10.95 1.35 -11.98
C ALA A 112 9.90 0.45 -11.31
N SER A 113 10.30 -0.66 -10.67
CA SER A 113 9.37 -1.51 -9.91
C SER A 113 8.80 -0.77 -8.70
N LEU A 114 9.65 -0.03 -7.96
CA LEU A 114 9.20 0.75 -6.81
C LEU A 114 8.26 1.90 -7.22
N LEU A 115 8.58 2.61 -8.30
CA LEU A 115 7.72 3.65 -8.86
C LEU A 115 6.36 3.09 -9.26
N THR A 116 6.34 1.93 -9.92
CA THR A 116 5.09 1.24 -10.30
C THR A 116 4.25 0.93 -9.07
N ALA A 117 4.84 0.34 -8.01
CA ALA A 117 4.13 0.04 -6.77
C ALA A 117 3.49 1.29 -6.16
N TYR A 118 4.24 2.40 -6.06
CA TYR A 118 3.75 3.64 -5.48
C TYR A 118 2.68 4.34 -6.31
N VAL A 119 2.79 4.32 -7.65
CA VAL A 119 1.75 4.88 -8.54
C VAL A 119 0.43 4.15 -8.36
N PHE A 120 0.45 2.81 -8.33
CA PHE A 120 -0.77 2.03 -8.12
C PHE A 120 -1.33 2.20 -6.71
N LEU A 121 -0.48 2.34 -5.69
CA LEU A 121 -0.93 2.64 -4.33
C LEU A 121 -1.68 3.98 -4.26
N VAL A 122 -1.12 5.05 -4.84
CA VAL A 122 -1.80 6.36 -4.90
C VAL A 122 -3.11 6.25 -5.68
N LEU A 123 -3.12 5.50 -6.79
CA LEU A 123 -4.32 5.30 -7.60
C LEU A 123 -5.44 4.65 -6.79
N VAL A 124 -5.13 3.59 -6.03
CA VAL A 124 -6.11 2.93 -5.15
C VAL A 124 -6.52 3.85 -3.99
N GLN A 125 -5.61 4.65 -3.45
CA GLN A 125 -5.92 5.59 -2.36
C GLN A 125 -6.84 6.74 -2.80
N VAL A 126 -6.66 7.24 -4.03
CA VAL A 126 -7.43 8.38 -4.56
C VAL A 126 -8.75 7.92 -5.19
N LEU A 127 -8.73 6.81 -5.93
CA LEU A 127 -9.88 6.34 -6.71
C LEU A 127 -10.56 5.12 -6.09
N GLY A 128 -10.18 4.68 -4.88
CA GLY A 128 -10.65 3.43 -4.27
C GLY A 128 -12.17 3.23 -4.26
N PHE A 129 -12.95 4.31 -4.14
CA PHE A 129 -14.42 4.27 -4.16
C PHE A 129 -15.05 4.19 -5.55
N VAL A 130 -14.29 4.53 -6.61
CA VAL A 130 -14.75 4.61 -8.01
C VAL A 130 -14.24 3.41 -8.83
N ILE A 131 -13.22 2.71 -8.34
CA ILE A 131 -12.61 1.57 -9.04
C ILE A 131 -13.57 0.35 -8.98
N PRO A 132 -13.91 -0.26 -10.13
CA PRO A 132 -14.70 -1.49 -10.14
C PRO A 132 -13.93 -2.65 -9.49
N GLY A 133 -14.66 -3.59 -8.87
CA GLY A 133 -14.07 -4.68 -8.09
C GLY A 133 -12.94 -5.44 -8.80
N ASP A 134 -13.10 -5.79 -10.07
CA ASP A 134 -12.09 -6.49 -10.86
C ASP A 134 -10.78 -5.68 -11.03
N ALA A 135 -10.90 -4.37 -11.22
CA ALA A 135 -9.74 -3.48 -11.35
C ALA A 135 -9.04 -3.26 -10.00
N CYS A 136 -9.78 -3.30 -8.89
CA CYS A 136 -9.20 -3.26 -7.54
C CYS A 136 -8.34 -4.50 -7.28
N HIS A 137 -8.86 -5.69 -7.60
CA HIS A 137 -8.10 -6.94 -7.49
C HIS A 137 -6.85 -6.92 -8.40
N ALA A 138 -7.01 -6.50 -9.65
CA ALA A 138 -5.88 -6.38 -10.57
C ALA A 138 -4.80 -5.41 -10.05
N ALA A 139 -5.20 -4.24 -9.52
CA ALA A 139 -4.27 -3.29 -8.91
C ALA A 139 -3.53 -3.89 -7.71
N ALA A 140 -4.23 -4.65 -6.84
CA ALA A 140 -3.61 -5.33 -5.71
C ALA A 140 -2.53 -6.34 -6.16
N PHE A 141 -2.81 -7.14 -7.21
CA PHE A 141 -1.82 -8.06 -7.78
C PHE A 141 -0.61 -7.31 -8.35
N VAL A 142 -0.82 -6.21 -9.08
CA VAL A 142 0.27 -5.40 -9.64
C VAL A 142 1.14 -4.82 -8.53
N ILE A 143 0.54 -4.25 -7.48
CA ILE A 143 1.26 -3.70 -6.33
C ILE A 143 2.12 -4.78 -5.67
N TYR A 144 1.52 -5.94 -5.40
CA TYR A 144 2.20 -7.06 -4.75
C TYR A 144 3.40 -7.56 -5.58
N PHE A 145 3.19 -7.77 -6.88
CA PHE A 145 4.25 -8.16 -7.81
C PHE A 145 5.38 -7.14 -7.87
N ALA A 146 5.04 -5.85 -7.92
CA ALA A 146 6.02 -4.76 -8.00
C ALA A 146 6.89 -4.67 -6.72
N PHE A 147 6.31 -4.87 -5.54
CA PHE A 147 7.07 -4.95 -4.29
C PHE A 147 8.01 -6.15 -4.27
N LEU A 148 7.53 -7.35 -4.64
CA LEU A 148 8.38 -8.53 -4.73
C LEU A 148 9.55 -8.34 -5.71
N SER A 149 9.27 -7.75 -6.87
CA SER A 149 10.31 -7.42 -7.84
C SER A 149 11.34 -6.44 -7.26
N THR A 150 10.90 -5.45 -6.50
CA THR A 150 11.79 -4.48 -5.86
C THR A 150 12.76 -5.16 -4.89
N PHE A 151 12.27 -6.07 -4.05
CA PHE A 151 13.11 -6.86 -3.14
C PHE A 151 14.08 -7.76 -3.90
N LEU A 152 13.63 -8.40 -4.98
CA LEU A 152 14.49 -9.22 -5.83
C LEU A 152 15.66 -8.39 -6.40
N TRP A 153 15.37 -7.23 -6.98
CA TRP A 153 16.41 -6.36 -7.53
C TRP A 153 17.37 -5.84 -6.46
N LEU A 154 16.87 -5.54 -5.26
CA LEU A 154 17.72 -5.14 -4.14
C LEU A 154 18.69 -6.25 -3.75
N ASN A 155 18.22 -7.50 -3.67
CA ASN A 155 19.08 -8.66 -3.42
C ASN A 155 20.14 -8.84 -4.52
N ILE A 156 19.77 -8.69 -5.80
CA ILE A 156 20.70 -8.76 -6.93
C ILE A 156 21.79 -7.68 -6.81
N MET A 157 21.41 -6.44 -6.47
CA MET A 157 22.37 -5.35 -6.27
C MET A 157 23.32 -5.62 -5.09
N CYS A 158 22.82 -6.19 -3.98
CA CYS A 158 23.67 -6.58 -2.86
C CYS A 158 24.69 -7.65 -3.27
N ILE A 159 24.27 -8.65 -4.05
CA ILE A 159 25.16 -9.71 -4.55
C ILE A 159 26.20 -9.14 -5.50
N ASP A 160 25.81 -8.28 -6.45
CA ASP A 160 26.70 -7.59 -7.39
C ASP A 160 27.81 -6.84 -6.64
N MET A 161 27.44 -6.07 -5.61
CA MET A 161 28.37 -5.35 -4.76
C MET A 161 29.31 -6.30 -3.99
N CYS A 162 28.78 -7.39 -3.42
CA CYS A 162 29.59 -8.39 -2.72
C CYS A 162 30.64 -9.04 -3.63
N ILE A 163 30.25 -9.38 -4.86
CA ILE A 163 31.16 -9.98 -5.85
C ILE A 163 32.22 -8.96 -6.28
N ALA A 164 31.83 -7.71 -6.52
CA ALA A 164 32.77 -6.64 -6.88
C ALA A 164 33.86 -6.46 -5.82
N PHE A 165 33.51 -6.44 -4.53
CA PHE A 165 34.49 -6.37 -3.44
C PHE A 165 35.40 -7.59 -3.37
N ARG A 166 34.84 -8.80 -3.52
CA ARG A 166 35.63 -10.04 -3.54
C ARG A 166 36.63 -10.04 -4.69
N SER A 167 36.21 -9.60 -5.88
CA SER A 167 37.09 -9.48 -7.05
C SER A 167 38.18 -8.43 -6.85
N ALA A 168 37.86 -7.29 -6.24
CA ALA A 168 38.84 -6.26 -5.92
C ALA A 168 39.92 -6.73 -4.94
N THR A 169 39.57 -7.56 -3.95
CA THR A 169 40.54 -8.18 -3.03
C THR A 169 41.44 -9.22 -3.72
N THR A 170 41.01 -9.80 -4.85
CA THR A 170 41.81 -10.75 -5.63
C THR A 170 42.74 -10.11 -6.67
N VAL A 171 42.67 -8.79 -6.90
CA VAL A 171 43.65 -8.07 -7.73
C VAL A 171 44.92 -7.84 -6.89
N PRO A 172 46.05 -8.50 -7.22
CA PRO A 172 47.21 -8.55 -6.33
C PRO A 172 47.89 -7.20 -6.15
N LEU A 173 48.47 -7.01 -4.96
CA LEU A 173 49.52 -6.06 -4.58
C LEU A 173 50.84 -6.19 -5.40
N GLU A 174 50.79 -6.58 -6.67
CA GLU A 174 51.98 -6.90 -7.49
C GLU A 174 52.36 -5.80 -8.51
N VAL A 175 51.94 -4.55 -8.28
CA VAL A 175 52.44 -3.40 -9.05
C VAL A 175 52.74 -2.21 -8.12
N LEU A 176 53.71 -2.39 -7.23
CA LEU A 176 54.42 -1.29 -6.58
C LEU A 176 55.85 -1.31 -7.14
N PRO A 177 56.19 -0.49 -8.16
CA PRO A 177 57.58 -0.30 -8.54
C PRO A 177 58.25 0.60 -7.49
N ILE A 178 59.43 0.14 -7.06
CA ILE A 178 60.45 0.84 -6.28
C ILE A 178 61.02 1.99 -7.13
#